data_AF-A0A4Q8UG94-F1
#
_entry.id   AF-A0A4Q8UG94-F1
#
_cell.length_a   1.000
_cell.length_b   1.000
_cell.length_c   1.000
_cell.angle_alpha   90.00
_cell.angle_beta   90.00
_cell.angle_gamma   90.00
#
_symmetry.space_group_name_H-M   'P 1'
#
loop_
_entity.id
_entity.type
_entity.pdbx_description
1 polymer ?
#
loop_
_entity_poly.entity_id
_entity_poly.type
_entity_poly.pdbx_seq_one_letter_code
_entity_poly.pdbx_strand_id
1 'polypeptide(L)'
;MLKFLKNLLINVFAVLAIFITIAVSIFVIIGFVLSSDSRGCMKDSEAANYVRSLSQDRLKKLFEDMDKYSAREDLPYAGYYVHHENGLPPEFQDLEIGRVRPRSKNIMVEGCFDHYLYLRFHTSENGVKTITMQYGEHDIETEVVWSSE
;
A
#
# COMPACT_ATOMS: atom_id res chain seq x y z
N MET A 1 42.22 -48.43 -10.99
CA MET A 1 40.90 -48.31 -10.33
C MET A 1 40.85 -47.23 -9.25
N LEU A 2 41.78 -47.17 -8.29
CA LEU A 2 41.73 -46.18 -7.19
C LEU A 2 41.68 -44.69 -7.63
N LYS A 3 42.47 -44.29 -8.64
CA LYS A 3 42.48 -42.91 -9.16
C LYS A 3 41.18 -42.51 -9.86
N PHE A 4 40.55 -43.45 -10.55
CA PHE A 4 39.28 -43.24 -11.23
C PHE A 4 38.14 -43.09 -10.21
N LEU A 5 38.11 -43.93 -9.18
CA LEU A 5 37.13 -43.84 -8.10
C LEU A 5 37.25 -42.51 -7.32
N LYS A 6 38.49 -42.05 -7.08
CA LYS A 6 38.75 -40.76 -6.40
C LYS A 6 38.26 -39.57 -7.24
N ASN A 7 38.51 -39.56 -8.54
CA ASN A 7 38.00 -38.50 -9.43
C ASN A 7 36.47 -38.53 -9.56
N LEU A 8 35.87 -39.73 -9.60
CA LEU A 8 34.42 -39.88 -9.63
C LEU A 8 33.78 -39.30 -8.35
N LEU A 9 34.33 -39.62 -7.18
CA LEU A 9 33.83 -39.08 -5.90
C LEU A 9 33.96 -37.56 -5.83
N ILE A 10 35.10 -36.99 -6.23
CA ILE A 10 35.30 -35.53 -6.24
C ILE A 10 34.26 -34.84 -7.13
N ASN A 11 34.00 -35.38 -8.32
CA ASN A 11 33.00 -34.82 -9.23
C ASN A 11 31.58 -34.92 -8.65
N VAL A 12 31.22 -36.04 -8.00
CA VAL A 12 29.92 -36.18 -7.34
C VAL A 12 29.76 -35.18 -6.20
N PHE A 13 30.80 -34.99 -5.36
CA PHE A 13 30.77 -33.98 -4.29
C PHE A 13 30.70 -32.56 -4.83
N ALA A 14 31.40 -32.25 -5.94
CA ALA A 14 31.35 -30.94 -6.57
C ALA A 14 29.94 -30.63 -7.12
N VAL A 15 29.30 -31.60 -7.77
CA VAL A 15 27.93 -31.47 -8.26
C VAL A 15 26.94 -31.28 -7.10
N LEU A 16 27.08 -32.06 -6.03
CA LEU A 16 26.25 -31.93 -4.83
C LEU A 16 26.39 -30.55 -4.18
N ALA A 17 27.63 -30.04 -4.07
CA ALA A 17 27.90 -28.72 -3.51
C ALA A 17 27.22 -27.61 -4.33
N ILE A 18 27.27 -27.69 -5.66
CA ILE A 18 26.60 -26.73 -6.56
C ILE A 18 25.08 -26.73 -6.31
N PHE A 19 24.45 -27.90 -6.23
CA PHE A 19 23.02 -27.99 -5.95
C PHE A 19 22.64 -27.41 -4.59
N ILE A 20 23.45 -27.66 -3.55
CA ILE A 20 23.24 -27.07 -2.23
C ILE A 20 23.36 -25.55 -2.28
N THR A 21 24.37 -25.00 -2.97
CA THR A 21 24.55 -23.56 -3.10
C THR A 21 23.36 -22.92 -3.82
N ILE A 22 22.89 -23.52 -4.92
CA ILE A 22 21.71 -23.03 -5.65
C ILE A 22 20.46 -23.07 -4.75
N ALA A 23 20.24 -24.16 -4.03
CA ALA A 23 19.11 -24.28 -3.12
C ALA A 23 19.14 -23.22 -2.02
N VAL A 24 20.30 -22.99 -1.38
CA VAL A 24 20.48 -21.95 -0.36
C VAL A 24 20.24 -20.57 -0.94
N SER A 25 20.77 -20.26 -2.13
CA SER A 25 20.52 -18.96 -2.78
C SER A 25 19.03 -18.73 -3.06
N ILE A 26 18.31 -19.77 -3.53
CA ILE A 26 16.86 -19.69 -3.74
C ILE A 26 16.14 -19.43 -2.41
N PHE A 27 16.48 -20.15 -1.34
CA PHE A 27 15.87 -19.92 -0.02
C PHE A 27 16.14 -18.52 0.53
N VAL A 28 17.33 -17.97 0.31
CA VAL A 28 17.67 -16.59 0.71
C VAL A 28 16.84 -15.57 -0.09
N ILE A 29 16.70 -15.76 -1.41
CA ILE A 29 15.88 -14.88 -2.26
C ILE A 29 14.42 -14.96 -1.84
N ILE A 30 13.87 -16.16 -1.65
CA ILE A 30 12.49 -16.35 -1.16
C ILE A 30 12.31 -15.70 0.21
N GLY A 31 13.26 -15.87 1.13
CA GLY A 31 13.23 -15.21 2.43
C GLY A 31 13.18 -13.69 2.32
N PHE A 32 13.94 -13.10 1.39
CA PHE A 32 13.95 -11.66 1.15
C PHE A 32 12.64 -11.16 0.53
N VAL A 33 12.09 -11.89 -0.45
CA VAL A 33 10.82 -11.56 -1.11
C VAL A 33 9.63 -11.68 -0.15
N LEU A 34 9.59 -12.71 0.69
CA LEU A 34 8.51 -12.89 1.67
C LEU A 34 8.58 -11.90 2.83
N SER A 35 9.75 -11.31 3.11
CA SER A 35 9.91 -10.33 4.19
C SER A 35 9.73 -8.88 3.75
N SER A 36 9.64 -8.60 2.44
CA SER A 36 9.36 -7.25 1.92
C SER A 36 7.88 -6.86 1.98
N ASP A 37 6.95 -7.82 1.97
CA ASP A 37 5.52 -7.53 1.73
C ASP A 37 4.73 -7.09 2.97
N SER A 38 5.16 -7.36 4.20
CA SER A 38 4.36 -7.00 5.39
C SER A 38 4.57 -5.57 5.90
N ARG A 39 5.44 -4.77 5.27
CA ARG A 39 5.84 -3.43 5.78
C ARG A 39 5.10 -2.26 5.14
N GLY A 40 4.47 -2.44 3.98
CA GLY A 40 3.93 -1.32 3.19
C GLY A 40 2.73 -0.57 3.82
N CYS A 41 2.09 -1.18 4.83
CA CYS A 41 0.85 -0.66 5.44
C CYS A 41 1.03 -0.44 6.94
N MET A 42 2.26 -0.54 7.43
CA MET A 42 2.63 -0.18 8.79
C MET A 42 2.73 1.34 8.94
N LYS A 43 2.76 1.79 10.19
CA LYS A 43 2.91 3.20 10.56
C LYS A 43 4.09 3.91 9.89
N ASP A 44 5.15 3.18 9.59
CA ASP A 44 6.41 3.74 9.08
C ASP A 44 6.57 3.53 7.56
N SER A 45 5.50 3.13 6.87
CA SER A 45 5.55 2.84 5.45
C SER A 45 5.69 4.07 4.56
N GLU A 46 6.11 3.88 3.32
CA GLU A 46 6.21 4.95 2.32
C GLU A 46 4.86 5.63 2.09
N ALA A 47 3.77 4.86 1.97
CA ALA A 47 2.41 5.40 1.83
C ALA A 47 1.99 6.25 3.04
N ALA A 48 2.30 5.80 4.27
CA ALA A 48 2.00 6.55 5.48
C ALA A 48 2.80 7.86 5.54
N ASN A 49 4.09 7.81 5.19
CA ASN A 49 4.96 8.98 5.14
C ASN A 49 4.55 9.96 4.04
N TYR A 50 4.12 9.48 2.88
CA TYR A 50 3.55 10.29 1.82
C TYR A 50 2.32 11.06 2.31
N VAL A 51 1.36 10.39 2.94
CA VAL A 51 0.17 11.06 3.50
C VAL A 51 0.55 12.12 4.52
N ARG A 52 1.50 11.84 5.42
CA ARG A 52 2.00 12.82 6.39
C ARG A 52 2.74 14.00 5.75
N SER A 53 3.30 13.80 4.56
CA SER A 53 4.00 14.86 3.83
C SER A 53 3.06 15.86 3.14
N LEU A 54 1.77 15.52 3.01
CA LEU A 54 0.78 16.42 2.44
C LEU A 54 0.60 17.67 3.32
N SER A 55 0.55 18.83 2.69
CA SER A 55 0.33 20.08 3.41
C SER A 55 -1.07 20.13 4.03
N GLN A 56 -1.21 20.86 5.14
CA GLN A 56 -2.50 21.05 5.82
C GLN A 56 -3.54 21.70 4.89
N ASP A 57 -3.13 22.64 4.03
CA ASP A 57 -3.99 23.23 3.02
C ASP A 57 -4.45 22.20 1.97
N ARG A 58 -3.57 21.29 1.55
CA ARG A 58 -3.92 20.24 0.60
C ARG A 58 -4.90 19.25 1.22
N LEU A 59 -4.68 18.86 2.48
CA LEU A 59 -5.58 17.99 3.25
C LEU A 59 -6.96 18.61 3.47
N LYS A 60 -7.01 19.91 3.80
CA LYS A 60 -8.27 20.66 3.85
C LYS A 60 -9.01 20.62 2.52
N LYS A 61 -8.33 20.94 1.42
CA LYS A 61 -8.92 20.90 0.07
C LYS A 61 -9.41 19.50 -0.29
N LEU A 62 -8.64 18.48 0.04
CA LEU A 62 -9.01 17.06 -0.09
C LEU A 62 -10.35 16.75 0.60
N PHE A 63 -10.55 17.28 1.81
CA PHE A 63 -11.82 17.13 2.53
C PHE A 63 -12.98 17.80 1.77
N GLU A 64 -12.79 19.04 1.33
CA GLU A 64 -13.81 19.79 0.58
C GLU A 64 -14.18 19.09 -0.73
N ASP A 65 -13.19 18.58 -1.46
CA ASP A 65 -13.37 17.81 -2.69
C ASP A 65 -14.12 16.50 -2.39
N MET A 66 -13.76 15.79 -1.32
CA MET A 66 -14.47 14.58 -0.90
C MET A 66 -15.94 14.85 -0.54
N ASP A 67 -16.22 15.90 0.24
CA ASP A 67 -17.59 16.32 0.59
C ASP A 67 -18.40 16.61 -0.67
N LYS A 68 -17.84 17.43 -1.59
CA LYS A 68 -18.46 17.79 -2.88
C LYS A 68 -18.82 16.55 -3.71
N TYR A 69 -17.92 15.57 -3.79
CA TYR A 69 -18.17 14.36 -4.55
C TYR A 69 -19.15 13.42 -3.84
N SER A 70 -19.07 13.31 -2.51
CA SER A 70 -19.96 12.43 -1.73
C SER A 70 -21.45 12.81 -1.81
N ALA A 71 -21.73 14.08 -2.12
CA ALA A 71 -23.09 14.61 -2.30
C ALA A 71 -23.69 14.34 -3.70
N ARG A 72 -22.94 13.79 -4.66
CA ARG A 72 -23.43 13.52 -6.01
C ARG A 72 -24.27 12.25 -6.06
N GLU A 73 -25.33 12.26 -6.86
CA GLU A 73 -26.20 11.09 -7.07
C GLU A 73 -25.61 10.09 -8.08
N ASP A 74 -24.83 10.58 -9.05
CA ASP A 74 -24.30 9.83 -10.20
C ASP A 74 -22.90 9.22 -9.97
N LEU A 75 -22.65 8.75 -8.74
CA LEU A 75 -21.35 8.18 -8.40
C LEU A 75 -21.18 6.72 -8.89
N PRO A 76 -20.03 6.37 -9.50
CA PRO A 76 -19.69 4.99 -9.80
C PRO A 76 -19.71 4.13 -8.53
N TYR A 77 -20.27 2.91 -8.61
CA TYR A 77 -20.38 2.01 -7.45
C TYR A 77 -19.02 1.72 -6.81
N ALA A 78 -18.00 1.47 -7.65
CA ALA A 78 -16.64 1.17 -7.21
C ALA A 78 -15.80 2.42 -6.89
N GLY A 79 -16.32 3.63 -7.10
CA GLY A 79 -15.54 4.87 -7.04
C GLY A 79 -14.70 5.14 -8.30
N TYR A 80 -13.71 6.03 -8.16
CA TYR A 80 -12.80 6.45 -9.22
C TYR A 80 -11.43 5.82 -9.03
N TYR A 81 -10.77 5.35 -10.09
CA TYR A 81 -9.42 4.78 -10.05
C TYR A 81 -8.72 4.99 -11.38
N VAL A 82 -7.39 5.00 -11.36
CA VAL A 82 -6.52 5.38 -12.50
C VAL A 82 -6.82 4.56 -13.77
N HIS A 83 -7.13 3.28 -13.62
CA HIS A 83 -7.36 2.36 -14.74
C HIS A 83 -8.83 2.19 -15.15
N HIS A 84 -9.75 3.00 -14.63
CA HIS A 84 -11.16 2.96 -15.03
C HIS A 84 -11.43 3.87 -16.23
N GLU A 85 -12.51 3.62 -16.98
CA GLU A 85 -12.93 4.45 -18.13
C GLU A 85 -13.11 5.93 -17.76
N ASN A 86 -13.58 6.20 -16.54
CA ASN A 86 -13.79 7.55 -16.03
C ASN A 86 -12.52 8.18 -15.40
N GLY A 87 -11.47 7.39 -15.20
CA GLY A 87 -10.22 7.81 -14.54
C GLY A 87 -10.42 8.38 -13.13
N LEU A 88 -9.38 9.09 -12.66
CA LEU A 88 -9.46 9.94 -11.46
C LEU A 88 -9.94 11.34 -11.84
N PRO A 89 -10.84 11.96 -11.06
CA PRO A 89 -11.19 13.36 -11.26
C PRO A 89 -9.98 14.29 -11.09
N PRO A 90 -9.93 15.44 -11.80
CA PRO A 90 -8.78 16.35 -11.79
C PRO A 90 -8.31 16.76 -10.39
N GLU A 91 -9.24 16.88 -9.44
CA GLU A 91 -8.95 17.24 -8.04
C GLU A 91 -8.17 16.17 -7.26
N PHE A 92 -8.04 14.95 -7.79
CA PHE A 92 -7.33 13.83 -7.17
C PHE A 92 -6.17 13.30 -8.03
N GLN A 93 -5.94 13.86 -9.22
CA GLN A 93 -4.91 13.37 -10.14
C GLN A 93 -3.47 13.68 -9.69
N ASP A 94 -3.31 14.65 -8.80
CA ASP A 94 -2.02 15.00 -8.19
C ASP A 94 -1.60 14.02 -7.09
N LEU A 95 -2.47 13.08 -6.71
CA LEU A 95 -2.24 12.18 -5.59
C LEU A 95 -1.73 10.81 -6.04
N GLU A 96 -0.77 10.27 -5.30
CA GLU A 96 -0.31 8.88 -5.42
C GLU A 96 -1.32 7.95 -4.72
N ILE A 97 -2.43 7.65 -5.41
CA ILE A 97 -3.54 6.88 -4.84
C ILE A 97 -4.08 5.83 -5.82
N GLY A 98 -4.53 4.71 -5.28
CA GLY A 98 -5.16 3.65 -6.07
C GLY A 98 -6.62 3.93 -6.38
N ARG A 99 -7.38 4.51 -5.43
CA ARG A 99 -8.83 4.68 -5.58
C ARG A 99 -9.44 5.77 -4.70
N VAL A 100 -10.42 6.51 -5.23
CA VAL A 100 -11.28 7.45 -4.50
C VAL A 100 -12.68 6.87 -4.39
N ARG A 101 -13.23 6.74 -3.18
CA ARG A 101 -14.58 6.19 -2.92
C ARG A 101 -15.47 7.20 -2.21
N PRO A 102 -16.11 8.16 -2.93
CA PRO A 102 -16.88 9.22 -2.28
C PRO A 102 -18.10 8.72 -1.50
N ARG A 103 -18.78 7.66 -1.98
CA ARG A 103 -19.90 7.03 -1.26
C ARG A 103 -19.51 6.51 0.13
N SER A 104 -18.29 6.00 0.25
CA SER A 104 -17.76 5.45 1.49
C SER A 104 -16.86 6.44 2.25
N LYS A 105 -16.83 7.70 1.79
CA LYS A 105 -16.01 8.80 2.35
C LYS A 105 -14.57 8.38 2.64
N ASN A 106 -13.92 7.75 1.67
CA ASN A 106 -12.52 7.38 1.83
C ASN A 106 -11.72 7.36 0.52
N ILE A 107 -10.41 7.42 0.68
CA ILE A 107 -9.41 7.27 -0.38
C ILE A 107 -8.50 6.09 0.00
N MET A 108 -8.18 5.27 -0.99
CA MET A 108 -7.26 4.15 -0.88
C MET A 108 -5.92 4.63 -1.44
N VAL A 109 -4.98 4.90 -0.54
CA VAL A 109 -3.59 5.22 -0.88
C VAL A 109 -2.90 3.90 -1.21
N GLU A 110 -2.26 3.86 -2.37
CA GLU A 110 -1.55 2.67 -2.83
C GLU A 110 -0.38 2.40 -1.87
N GLY A 111 -0.30 1.20 -1.29
CA GLY A 111 0.64 0.96 -0.18
C GLY A 111 1.12 -0.47 0.02
N CYS A 112 0.37 -1.51 -0.37
CA CYS A 112 0.85 -2.89 -0.30
C CYS A 112 0.11 -3.73 -1.32
N PHE A 113 0.78 -4.46 -2.20
CA PHE A 113 0.23 -5.57 -3.00
C PHE A 113 -1.32 -5.70 -3.05
N ASP A 114 -1.94 -6.35 -2.06
CA ASP A 114 -3.40 -6.54 -1.88
C ASP A 114 -4.04 -5.70 -0.75
N HIS A 115 -3.25 -4.92 0.01
CA HIS A 115 -3.73 -4.09 1.13
C HIS A 115 -3.58 -2.59 0.88
N TYR A 116 -4.48 -1.82 1.48
CA TYR A 116 -4.52 -0.37 1.30
C TYR A 116 -4.42 0.36 2.62
N LEU A 117 -3.76 1.52 2.56
CA LEU A 117 -3.88 2.54 3.58
C LEU A 117 -5.10 3.39 3.26
N TYR A 118 -5.99 3.57 4.23
CA TYR A 118 -7.25 4.26 4.02
C TYR A 118 -7.22 5.65 4.66
N LEU A 119 -7.45 6.67 3.84
CA LEU A 119 -7.81 8.00 4.33
C LEU A 119 -9.32 8.06 4.45
N ARG A 120 -9.85 8.18 5.67
CA ARG A 120 -11.27 8.31 5.96
C ARG A 120 -11.62 9.73 6.32
N PHE A 121 -12.77 10.18 5.83
CA PHE A 121 -13.25 11.54 5.97
C PHE A 121 -14.49 11.52 6.87
N HIS A 122 -14.42 12.22 8.00
CA HIS A 122 -15.48 12.24 8.99
C HIS A 122 -15.86 13.68 9.35
N THR A 123 -17.16 13.89 9.55
CA THR A 123 -17.70 15.12 10.14
C THR A 123 -18.43 14.71 11.40
N SER A 124 -17.96 15.20 12.55
CA SER A 124 -18.59 14.92 13.85
C SER A 124 -19.93 15.65 13.97
N GLU A 125 -20.72 15.28 14.99
CA GLU A 125 -21.99 15.95 15.28
C GLU A 125 -21.81 17.45 15.58
N ASN A 126 -20.65 17.83 16.11
CA ASN A 126 -20.30 19.23 16.39
C ASN A 126 -19.80 19.98 15.14
N GLY A 127 -19.83 19.35 13.96
CA GLY A 127 -19.37 19.93 12.70
C GLY A 127 -17.86 19.90 12.49
N VAL A 128 -17.10 19.26 13.39
CA VAL A 128 -15.64 19.13 13.29
C VAL A 128 -15.32 18.14 12.18
N LYS A 129 -14.51 18.58 11.22
CA LYS A 129 -14.10 17.79 10.06
C LYS A 129 -12.72 17.21 10.31
N THR A 130 -12.56 15.90 10.11
CA THR A 130 -11.29 15.20 10.32
C THR A 130 -10.96 14.23 9.19
N ILE A 131 -9.67 14.16 8.85
CA ILE A 131 -9.14 13.09 8.02
C ILE A 131 -8.36 12.15 8.92
N THR A 132 -8.76 10.89 8.94
CA THR A 132 -8.04 9.84 9.66
C THR A 132 -7.39 8.86 8.68
N MET A 133 -6.15 8.52 8.96
CA MET A 133 -5.40 7.49 8.28
C MET A 133 -5.57 6.17 9.05
N GLN A 134 -5.95 5.10 8.36
CA GLN A 134 -6.11 3.76 8.91
C GLN A 134 -5.15 2.78 8.20
N TYR A 135 -4.43 1.99 9.00
CA TYR A 135 -3.38 1.07 8.56
C TYR A 135 -3.91 -0.34 8.23
N GLY A 136 -4.06 -0.65 6.93
CA GLY A 136 -4.42 -2.01 6.48
C GLY A 136 -5.81 -2.49 6.90
N GLU A 137 -6.08 -3.78 6.67
CA GLU A 137 -7.36 -4.42 7.04
C GLU A 137 -7.36 -5.01 8.47
N HIS A 138 -6.17 -5.24 9.03
CA HIS A 138 -6.01 -5.97 10.29
C HIS A 138 -5.54 -5.10 11.47
N ASP A 139 -4.83 -3.98 11.22
CA ASP A 139 -4.45 -3.04 12.26
C ASP A 139 -5.52 -1.93 12.36
N ILE A 140 -6.18 -1.84 13.51
CA ILE A 140 -7.28 -0.88 13.75
C ILE A 140 -6.71 0.46 14.25
N GLU A 141 -5.39 0.63 14.28
CA GLU A 141 -4.80 1.91 14.65
C GLU A 141 -5.18 2.97 13.61
N THR A 142 -5.67 4.10 14.12
CA THR A 142 -6.02 5.27 13.31
C THR A 142 -5.24 6.47 13.78
N GLU A 143 -4.73 7.25 12.84
CA GLU A 143 -4.01 8.50 13.09
C GLU A 143 -4.77 9.66 12.47
N VAL A 144 -5.01 10.74 13.22
CA VAL A 144 -5.61 11.97 12.67
C VAL A 144 -4.51 12.73 11.93
N VAL A 145 -4.69 12.91 10.61
CA VAL A 145 -3.71 13.64 9.77
C VAL A 145 -4.14 15.09 9.50
N TRP A 146 -5.42 15.39 9.69
CA TRP A 146 -5.97 16.74 9.59
C TRP A 146 -7.22 16.90 10.44
N SER A 147 -7.40 18.08 11.03
CA SER A 147 -8.59 18.51 11.76
C SER A 147 -8.92 19.96 11.40
N SER A 148 -10.21 20.31 11.40
CA SER A 148 -10.68 21.68 11.18
C SER A 148 -10.62 22.59 12.42
N GLU A 149 -10.31 22.02 13.59
CA GLU A 149 -10.14 22.76 14.86
C GLU A 149 -8.83 23.56 14.94
#